data_AF-J9AJD3-F1
#
_entry.id   AF-J9AJD3-F1
#
_cell.length_a   1.000
_cell.length_b   1.000
_cell.length_c   1.000
_cell.angle_alpha   90.00
_cell.angle_beta   90.00
_cell.angle_gamma   90.00
#
_symmetry.space_group_name_H-M   'P 1'
#
loop_
_entity.id
_entity.type
_entity.pdbx_description
1 polymer ?
#
loop_
_entity_poly.entity_id
_entity_poly.type
_entity_poly.pdbx_seq_one_letter_code
_entity_poly.pdbx_strand_id
1 'polypeptide(L)'
;IVAAKKTRFNSQISADSPVVVRKSEKISAKIRKYKQQKGSSTYSPIKTRGLYKRQSRGTDRCRLCKISAGGFVTCSVCENKYHLECLGYAPESIRLVSEKRCCTWLCPTCIYCYSCNEFIYDPENVQCFACDTAFHGTCRPPSGAWINPKDPLSSWFCSKCKHLLDIENRSVYKYF
;
A
#
# COMPACT_ATOMS: atom_id res chain seq x y z
N ILE A 1 -53.13 25.59 2.96
CA ILE A 1 -53.67 26.62 2.04
C ILE A 1 -52.73 27.82 2.13
N VAL A 2 -51.96 28.08 1.04
CA VAL A 2 -51.50 29.39 0.48
C VAL A 2 -50.76 30.38 1.41
N ALA A 3 -49.69 31.12 1.09
CA ALA A 3 -48.69 31.13 0.01
C ALA A 3 -47.60 32.19 0.35
N ALA A 4 -46.38 31.92 -0.13
CA ALA A 4 -45.38 32.78 -0.78
C ALA A 4 -45.37 34.33 -0.69
N LYS A 5 -44.14 34.90 -0.57
CA LYS A 5 -43.49 36.05 -1.31
C LYS A 5 -42.31 36.58 -0.45
N LYS A 6 -41.01 36.63 -0.82
CA LYS A 6 -40.20 37.08 -1.98
C LYS A 6 -39.94 38.60 -2.04
N THR A 7 -38.69 39.01 -1.73
CA THR A 7 -37.95 40.23 -2.19
C THR A 7 -36.52 40.14 -1.59
N ARG A 8 -35.36 40.09 -2.25
CA ARG A 8 -34.72 40.63 -3.48
C ARG A 8 -34.11 42.04 -3.33
N PHE A 9 -32.78 42.13 -3.36
CA PHE A 9 -31.92 43.21 -3.95
C PHE A 9 -30.52 42.58 -4.21
N ASN A 10 -30.06 42.33 -5.45
CA ASN A 10 -29.40 43.18 -6.48
C ASN A 10 -27.93 43.55 -6.09
N SER A 11 -26.85 43.49 -6.91
CA SER A 11 -26.64 43.42 -8.38
C SER A 11 -25.15 43.01 -8.64
N GLN A 12 -24.82 42.15 -9.64
CA GLN A 12 -24.10 42.41 -10.93
C GLN A 12 -22.69 43.08 -10.82
N ILE A 13 -21.61 42.67 -11.52
CA ILE A 13 -21.30 42.68 -12.99
C ILE A 13 -20.00 41.82 -13.20
N SER A 14 -19.96 40.76 -14.04
CA SER A 14 -19.49 40.65 -15.47
C SER A 14 -17.97 40.87 -15.70
N ALA A 15 -17.24 40.28 -16.64
CA ALA A 15 -17.34 39.15 -17.58
C ALA A 15 -15.97 39.00 -18.30
N ASP A 16 -15.64 37.76 -18.70
CA ASP A 16 -14.93 37.28 -19.91
C ASP A 16 -13.65 37.89 -20.53
N SER A 17 -12.90 36.92 -21.07
CA SER A 17 -11.59 36.89 -21.75
C SER A 17 -11.47 37.71 -23.06
N PRO A 18 -10.26 37.90 -23.66
CA PRO A 18 -9.82 36.93 -24.69
C PRO A 18 -8.29 36.75 -24.91
N VAL A 19 -7.99 35.64 -25.59
CA VAL A 19 -6.74 35.24 -26.27
C VAL A 19 -6.60 35.94 -27.63
N VAL A 20 -5.43 36.50 -27.98
CA VAL A 20 -5.01 36.73 -29.39
C VAL A 20 -3.48 36.62 -29.57
N VAL A 21 -3.08 35.91 -30.63
CA VAL A 21 -1.72 35.68 -31.14
C VAL A 21 -1.34 36.73 -32.20
N ARG A 22 -0.02 36.95 -32.36
CA ARG A 22 0.74 37.41 -33.56
C ARG A 22 1.26 38.85 -33.53
N LYS A 23 2.60 38.99 -33.60
CA LYS A 23 3.28 39.66 -34.73
C LYS A 23 4.78 39.35 -34.76
N SER A 24 5.17 38.63 -35.81
CA SER A 24 6.50 38.58 -36.40
C SER A 24 6.75 39.87 -37.20
N GLU A 25 7.99 40.37 -37.22
CA GLU A 25 8.70 40.84 -38.44
C GLU A 25 10.11 41.41 -38.17
N LYS A 26 11.06 40.91 -38.97
CA LYS A 26 12.28 41.56 -39.56
C LYS A 26 13.39 41.96 -38.56
N ILE A 27 14.68 41.68 -38.79
CA ILE A 27 15.48 42.10 -39.94
C ILE A 27 16.68 41.15 -40.13
N SER A 28 16.75 40.61 -41.35
CA SER A 28 17.89 40.48 -42.26
C SER A 28 19.28 40.02 -41.79
N ALA A 29 19.66 38.87 -42.35
CA ALA A 29 20.87 38.69 -43.15
C ALA A 29 22.23 39.09 -42.54
N LYS A 30 22.96 38.08 -42.03
CA LYS A 30 24.38 37.93 -42.36
C LYS A 30 24.77 36.46 -42.35
N ILE A 31 24.69 35.90 -43.55
CA ILE A 31 25.20 34.58 -43.91
C ILE A 31 26.73 34.68 -44.05
N ARG A 32 27.41 33.69 -43.46
CA ARG A 32 28.71 33.08 -43.84
C ARG A 32 30.04 33.72 -43.40
N LYS A 33 30.70 32.90 -42.56
CA LYS A 33 32.06 32.32 -42.69
C LYS A 33 33.20 32.98 -41.91
N TYR A 34 34.07 32.07 -41.44
CA TYR A 34 35.33 32.19 -40.67
C TYR A 34 35.10 32.44 -39.17
N LYS A 35 35.61 31.63 -38.24
CA LYS A 35 36.81 30.79 -38.23
C LYS A 35 36.68 29.76 -37.10
N GLN A 36 37.17 28.55 -37.34
CA GLN A 36 37.44 27.55 -36.31
C GLN A 36 38.19 28.17 -35.13
N GLN A 37 37.74 27.93 -33.91
CA GLN A 37 38.63 27.67 -32.78
C GLN A 37 37.92 26.84 -31.71
N LYS A 38 38.66 25.83 -31.26
CA LYS A 38 38.32 24.77 -30.32
C LYS A 38 37.71 25.31 -29.02
N GLY A 39 36.54 24.81 -28.66
CA GLY A 39 36.01 24.81 -27.31
C GLY A 39 35.40 23.44 -27.03
N SER A 40 36.11 22.62 -26.26
CA SER A 40 35.63 21.33 -25.77
C SER A 40 34.44 21.53 -24.85
N SER A 41 33.22 21.51 -25.40
CA SER A 41 31.99 21.42 -24.63
C SER A 41 31.52 19.97 -24.67
N THR A 42 31.85 19.21 -23.64
CA THR A 42 31.27 17.90 -23.36
C THR A 42 29.81 18.10 -22.96
N TYR A 43 28.93 18.24 -23.94
CA TYR A 43 27.49 18.11 -23.71
C TYR A 43 27.23 16.65 -23.32
N SER A 44 27.22 16.39 -22.01
CA SER A 44 26.70 15.14 -21.48
C SER A 44 25.20 15.16 -21.74
N PRO A 45 24.62 14.20 -22.48
CA PRO A 45 23.18 14.08 -22.52
C PRO A 45 22.71 13.93 -21.08
N ILE A 46 21.71 14.70 -20.67
CA ILE A 46 21.00 14.46 -19.42
C ILE A 46 20.51 13.01 -19.53
N LYS A 47 21.22 12.10 -18.85
CA LYS A 47 20.74 10.75 -18.60
C LYS A 47 19.57 10.94 -17.65
N THR A 48 18.38 11.21 -18.18
CA THR A 48 17.15 10.88 -17.47
C THR A 48 17.37 9.44 -17.05
N ARG A 49 17.55 9.22 -15.74
CA ARG A 49 17.60 7.87 -15.18
C ARG A 49 16.33 7.22 -15.68
N GLY A 50 16.47 6.43 -16.74
CA GLY A 50 15.35 5.71 -17.29
C GLY A 50 14.79 4.93 -16.13
N LEU A 51 13.50 5.09 -15.94
CA LEU A 51 12.67 4.25 -15.09
C LEU A 51 12.59 2.88 -15.78
N TYR A 52 13.76 2.29 -16.04
CA TYR A 52 13.91 0.91 -16.44
C TYR A 52 13.56 0.15 -15.18
N LYS A 53 12.28 -0.22 -15.13
CA LYS A 53 11.70 -1.28 -14.35
C LYS A 53 12.79 -2.34 -14.16
N ARG A 54 13.42 -2.32 -12.97
CA ARG A 54 14.34 -3.38 -12.58
C ARG A 54 13.46 -4.63 -12.57
N GLN A 55 13.53 -5.42 -13.63
CA GLN A 55 13.30 -6.85 -13.53
C GLN A 55 14.28 -7.29 -12.46
N SER A 56 13.76 -7.42 -11.24
CA SER A 56 14.49 -7.90 -10.09
C SER A 56 15.03 -9.26 -10.48
N ARG A 57 16.32 -9.31 -10.81
CA ARG A 57 17.15 -10.48 -10.49
C ARG A 57 17.06 -10.59 -8.97
N GLY A 58 15.98 -11.21 -8.50
CA GLY A 58 15.57 -11.25 -7.10
C GLY A 58 16.74 -11.84 -6.35
N THR A 59 17.39 -11.02 -5.52
CA THR A 59 18.36 -11.57 -4.59
C THR A 59 17.53 -12.24 -3.51
N ASP A 60 17.74 -13.54 -3.31
CA ASP A 60 17.03 -14.36 -2.34
C ASP A 60 17.43 -13.97 -0.93
N ARG A 61 16.92 -12.83 -0.46
CA ARG A 61 17.20 -12.28 0.85
C ARG A 61 15.97 -11.64 1.46
N CYS A 62 15.88 -11.73 2.78
CA CYS A 62 14.84 -11.07 3.53
C CYS A 62 14.87 -9.55 3.31
N ARG A 63 13.71 -8.94 3.07
CA ARG A 63 13.56 -7.49 2.85
C ARG A 63 13.95 -6.69 4.10
N LEU A 64 13.84 -7.26 5.29
CA LEU A 64 14.16 -6.59 6.56
C LEU A 64 15.65 -6.71 6.88
N CYS A 65 16.14 -7.92 7.16
CA CYS A 65 17.53 -8.11 7.62
C CYS A 65 18.57 -8.27 6.49
N LYS A 66 18.14 -8.37 5.23
CA LYS A 66 19.02 -8.54 4.04
C LYS A 66 19.85 -9.84 4.00
N ILE A 67 19.60 -10.77 4.91
CA ILE A 67 20.24 -12.09 4.97
C ILE A 67 19.49 -13.08 4.06
N SER A 68 20.24 -13.97 3.40
CA SER A 68 19.73 -15.02 2.49
C SER A 68 19.60 -16.40 3.14
N ALA A 69 20.10 -16.57 4.37
CA ALA A 69 20.00 -17.79 5.14
C ALA A 69 18.66 -17.89 5.87
N GLY A 70 18.11 -19.11 5.93
CA GLY A 70 16.83 -19.39 6.58
C GLY A 70 15.67 -19.51 5.60
N GLY A 71 14.55 -20.06 6.07
CA GLY A 71 13.32 -20.13 5.30
C GLY A 71 12.62 -18.77 5.28
N PHE A 72 12.25 -18.28 4.09
CA PHE A 72 11.46 -17.07 3.93
C PHE A 72 10.13 -17.35 3.24
N VAL A 73 9.12 -16.55 3.60
CA VAL A 73 7.86 -16.47 2.86
C VAL A 73 7.95 -15.38 1.81
N THR A 74 7.25 -15.58 0.69
CA THR A 74 7.21 -14.62 -0.42
C THR A 74 5.82 -13.99 -0.48
N CYS A 75 5.76 -12.66 -0.52
CA CYS A 75 4.49 -11.95 -0.69
C CYS A 75 3.92 -12.23 -2.08
N SER A 76 2.66 -12.68 -2.16
CA SER A 76 2.01 -13.01 -3.43
C SER A 76 1.75 -11.79 -4.34
N VAL A 77 1.80 -10.57 -3.80
CA VAL A 77 1.54 -9.32 -4.55
C VAL A 77 2.82 -8.65 -5.03
N CYS A 78 3.82 -8.49 -4.15
CA CYS A 78 5.03 -7.72 -4.47
C CYS A 78 6.30 -8.58 -4.57
N GLU A 79 6.19 -9.90 -4.42
CA GLU A 79 7.27 -10.89 -4.54
C GLU A 79 8.45 -10.68 -3.57
N ASN A 80 8.33 -9.77 -2.62
CA ASN A 80 9.34 -9.55 -1.59
C ASN A 80 9.36 -10.71 -0.60
N LYS A 81 10.57 -11.10 -0.20
CA LYS A 81 10.85 -12.21 0.70
C LYS A 81 11.05 -11.73 2.13
N TYR A 82 10.51 -12.44 3.11
CA TYR A 82 10.60 -12.09 4.53
C TYR A 82 10.82 -13.34 5.39
N HIS A 83 11.66 -13.24 6.40
CA HIS A 83 11.60 -14.16 7.54
C HIS A 83 10.41 -13.76 8.41
N LEU A 84 9.60 -14.73 8.82
CA LEU A 84 8.44 -14.46 9.66
C LEU A 84 8.87 -14.01 11.07
N GLU A 85 10.02 -14.49 11.55
CA GLU A 85 10.66 -14.05 12.79
C GLU A 85 11.02 -12.56 12.73
N CYS A 86 11.54 -12.08 11.59
CA CYS A 86 11.85 -10.67 11.41
C CYS A 86 10.59 -9.78 11.41
N LEU A 87 9.42 -10.36 11.18
CA LEU A 87 8.12 -9.69 11.27
C LEU A 87 7.49 -9.84 12.66
N GLY A 88 8.15 -10.49 13.61
CA GLY A 88 7.67 -10.69 14.98
C GLY A 88 6.61 -11.78 15.12
N TYR A 89 6.49 -12.69 14.16
CA TYR A 89 5.59 -13.85 14.31
C TYR A 89 6.11 -14.77 15.41
N ALA A 90 5.21 -15.21 16.30
CA ALA A 90 5.51 -16.26 17.27
C ALA A 90 5.74 -17.60 16.57
N PRO A 91 6.58 -18.51 17.10
CA PRO A 91 6.92 -19.80 16.47
C PRO A 91 5.71 -20.64 16.03
N GLU A 92 4.64 -20.63 16.82
CA GLU A 92 3.39 -21.34 16.53
C GLU A 92 2.72 -20.79 15.28
N SER A 93 2.69 -19.47 15.14
CA SER A 93 2.15 -18.75 13.98
C SER A 93 3.03 -18.94 12.73
N ILE A 94 4.36 -19.00 12.90
CA ILE A 94 5.31 -19.23 11.80
C ILE A 94 5.01 -20.55 11.11
N ARG A 95 4.82 -21.63 11.89
CA ARG A 95 4.47 -22.94 11.36
C ARG A 95 3.15 -22.91 10.60
N LEU A 96 2.11 -22.30 11.20
CA LEU A 96 0.79 -22.19 10.59
C LEU A 96 0.81 -21.46 9.24
N VAL A 97 1.50 -20.31 9.18
CA VAL A 97 1.62 -19.50 7.96
C VAL A 97 2.40 -20.27 6.89
N SER A 98 3.51 -20.89 7.27
CA SER A 98 4.36 -21.63 6.35
C SER A 98 3.65 -22.86 5.75
N GLU A 99 2.86 -23.58 6.54
CA GLU A 99 2.14 -24.77 6.09
C GLU A 99 0.88 -24.43 5.28
N LYS A 100 0.07 -23.47 5.75
CA LYS A 100 -1.28 -23.25 5.21
C LYS A 100 -1.38 -22.08 4.24
N ARG A 101 -0.40 -21.18 4.24
CA ARG A 101 -0.53 -19.87 3.58
C ARG A 101 0.70 -19.46 2.79
N CYS A 102 1.69 -20.32 2.60
CA CYS A 102 2.93 -19.99 1.90
C CYS A 102 2.73 -19.39 0.49
N CYS A 103 1.67 -19.80 -0.23
CA CYS A 103 1.36 -19.32 -1.57
C CYS A 103 0.44 -18.07 -1.60
N THR A 104 -0.30 -17.80 -0.52
CA THR A 104 -1.30 -16.72 -0.47
C THR A 104 -0.92 -15.60 0.50
N TRP A 105 0.22 -15.74 1.18
CA TRP A 105 0.66 -14.80 2.20
C TRP A 105 0.94 -13.40 1.61
N LEU A 106 0.57 -12.39 2.39
CA LEU A 106 0.73 -10.97 2.05
C LEU A 106 1.63 -10.31 3.09
N CYS A 107 2.60 -9.51 2.63
CA CYS A 107 3.43 -8.74 3.54
C CYS A 107 2.68 -7.53 4.12
N PRO A 108 3.18 -6.94 5.22
CA PRO A 108 2.50 -5.80 5.88
C PRO A 108 2.29 -4.57 4.99
N THR A 109 3.01 -4.44 3.87
CA THR A 109 2.82 -3.33 2.93
C THR A 109 1.78 -3.62 1.84
N CYS A 110 1.35 -4.88 1.71
CA CYS A 110 0.44 -5.34 0.67
C CYS A 110 -0.86 -5.93 1.24
N ILE A 111 -1.01 -5.98 2.56
CA ILE A 111 -2.29 -6.34 3.18
C ILE A 111 -3.35 -5.31 2.80
N TYR A 112 -4.55 -5.80 2.51
CA TYR A 112 -5.72 -5.01 2.20
C TYR A 112 -6.87 -5.43 3.09
N CYS A 113 -7.79 -4.50 3.33
CA CYS A 113 -8.97 -4.77 4.12
C CYS A 113 -9.95 -5.59 3.30
N TYR A 114 -10.38 -6.71 3.87
CA TYR A 114 -11.36 -7.59 3.25
C TYR A 114 -12.76 -6.94 3.09
N SER A 115 -13.06 -5.91 3.88
CA SER A 115 -14.37 -5.24 3.85
C SER A 115 -14.48 -4.21 2.72
N CYS A 116 -13.45 -3.34 2.58
CA CYS A 116 -13.47 -2.22 1.63
C CYS A 116 -12.50 -2.38 0.46
N ASN A 117 -11.67 -3.43 0.45
CA ASN A 117 -10.63 -3.71 -0.55
C ASN A 117 -9.53 -2.64 -0.70
N GLU A 118 -9.41 -1.73 0.27
CA GLU A 118 -8.34 -0.73 0.31
C GLU A 118 -7.15 -1.22 1.15
N PHE A 119 -5.95 -0.66 0.90
CA PHE A 119 -4.76 -0.97 1.68
C PHE A 119 -4.93 -0.57 3.16
N ILE A 120 -4.38 -1.40 4.04
CA ILE A 120 -4.39 -1.16 5.49
C ILE A 120 -3.13 -0.39 5.89
N TYR A 121 -3.34 0.76 6.53
CA TYR A 121 -2.27 1.59 7.10
C TYR A 121 -2.60 2.07 8.52
N ASP A 122 -3.81 1.79 9.01
CA ASP A 122 -4.24 2.22 10.33
C ASP A 122 -3.63 1.33 11.42
N PRO A 123 -3.20 1.89 12.56
CA PRO A 123 -2.60 1.13 13.65
C PRO A 123 -3.62 0.29 14.42
N GLU A 124 -4.92 0.55 14.24
CA GLU A 124 -6.01 -0.18 14.88
C GLU A 124 -6.45 -1.41 14.08
N ASN A 125 -5.74 -1.72 13.00
CA ASN A 125 -6.09 -2.84 12.14
C ASN A 125 -6.09 -4.15 12.93
N VAL A 126 -6.96 -5.07 12.51
CA VAL A 126 -6.99 -6.42 13.06
C VAL A 126 -6.75 -7.43 11.96
N GLN A 127 -6.05 -8.50 12.30
CA GLN A 127 -5.82 -9.65 11.44
C GLN A 127 -6.35 -10.89 12.15
N CYS A 128 -7.21 -11.66 11.46
CA CYS A 128 -7.75 -12.88 12.03
C CYS A 128 -6.64 -13.92 12.20
N PHE A 129 -6.40 -14.36 13.43
CA PHE A 129 -5.35 -15.35 13.74
C PHE A 129 -5.50 -16.66 12.94
N ALA A 130 -6.75 -17.11 12.75
CA ALA A 130 -7.06 -18.35 12.07
C ALA A 130 -7.02 -18.32 10.53
N CYS A 131 -7.20 -17.17 9.87
CA CYS A 131 -7.28 -17.11 8.40
C CYS A 131 -6.49 -15.97 7.76
N ASP A 132 -5.77 -15.16 8.54
CA ASP A 132 -5.02 -13.97 8.11
C ASP A 132 -5.82 -12.90 7.38
N THR A 133 -7.15 -13.02 7.32
CA THR A 133 -7.99 -11.96 6.78
C THR A 133 -7.85 -10.71 7.65
N ALA A 134 -7.43 -9.62 7.03
CA ALA A 134 -7.16 -8.35 7.68
C ALA A 134 -8.29 -7.33 7.42
N PHE A 135 -8.48 -6.44 8.39
CA PHE A 135 -9.46 -5.37 8.35
C PHE A 135 -8.84 -4.10 8.95
N HIS A 136 -9.19 -2.92 8.41
CA HIS A 136 -9.02 -1.68 9.18
C HIS A 136 -9.79 -1.80 10.51
N GLY A 137 -9.35 -1.09 11.55
CA GLY A 137 -10.02 -1.08 12.85
C GLY A 137 -11.50 -0.68 12.75
N THR A 138 -11.82 0.28 11.90
CA THR A 138 -13.20 0.74 11.61
C THR A 138 -13.99 -0.21 10.72
N CYS A 139 -13.31 -1.00 9.90
CA CYS A 139 -13.93 -2.00 9.02
C CYS A 139 -14.10 -3.38 9.69
N ARG A 140 -13.56 -3.55 10.90
CA ARG A 140 -13.62 -4.79 11.65
C ARG A 140 -15.08 -5.21 11.88
N PRO A 141 -15.47 -6.45 11.55
CA PRO A 141 -16.83 -6.92 11.79
C PRO A 141 -17.13 -6.99 13.30
N PRO A 142 -18.28 -6.46 13.77
CA PRO A 142 -18.65 -6.46 15.19
C PRO A 142 -18.88 -7.87 15.73
N SER A 143 -19.19 -8.82 14.85
CA SER A 143 -19.37 -10.23 15.20
C SER A 143 -18.06 -11.02 15.37
N GLY A 144 -16.89 -10.39 15.19
CA GLY A 144 -15.59 -10.99 15.52
C GLY A 144 -15.35 -11.05 17.03
N ALA A 145 -14.33 -11.78 17.46
CA ALA A 145 -14.07 -12.01 18.88
C ALA A 145 -12.57 -12.02 19.20
N TRP A 146 -12.20 -11.43 20.33
CA TRP A 146 -10.87 -11.57 20.94
C TRP A 146 -10.86 -12.77 21.88
N ILE A 147 -9.74 -13.48 22.01
CA ILE A 147 -9.59 -14.52 23.05
C ILE A 147 -9.80 -13.90 24.44
N ASN A 148 -9.16 -12.75 24.70
CA ASN A 148 -9.28 -11.98 25.92
C ASN A 148 -9.48 -10.49 25.57
N PRO A 149 -10.71 -9.95 25.65
CA PRO A 149 -10.99 -8.55 25.32
C PRO A 149 -10.31 -7.52 26.22
N LYS A 150 -9.78 -7.93 27.40
CA LYS A 150 -9.07 -7.04 28.32
C LYS A 150 -7.58 -6.93 28.02
N ASP A 151 -7.06 -7.81 27.18
CA ASP A 151 -5.65 -7.85 26.80
C ASP A 151 -5.50 -7.30 25.37
N PRO A 152 -4.84 -6.14 25.18
CA PRO A 152 -4.65 -5.53 23.86
C PRO A 152 -3.78 -6.38 22.93
N LEU A 153 -3.02 -7.35 23.46
CA LEU A 153 -2.18 -8.26 22.67
C LEU A 153 -2.87 -9.60 22.38
N SER A 154 -4.12 -9.77 22.84
CA SER A 154 -4.86 -10.99 22.64
C SER A 154 -5.08 -11.28 21.15
N SER A 155 -5.21 -12.55 20.76
CA SER A 155 -5.51 -12.88 19.36
C SER A 155 -6.98 -12.58 19.03
N TRP A 156 -7.21 -12.06 17.83
CA TRP A 156 -8.54 -11.78 17.29
C TRP A 156 -8.95 -12.78 16.21
N PHE A 157 -10.23 -13.14 16.19
CA PHE A 157 -10.84 -14.06 15.22
C PHE A 157 -12.01 -13.37 14.50
N CYS A 158 -12.04 -13.49 13.18
CA CYS A 158 -13.14 -12.95 12.37
C CYS A 158 -14.45 -13.71 12.59
N SER A 159 -15.55 -13.16 12.08
CA SER A 159 -16.89 -13.75 12.19
C SER A 159 -16.97 -15.19 11.68
N LYS A 160 -16.19 -15.53 10.65
CA LYS A 160 -16.13 -16.88 10.06
C LYS A 160 -15.32 -17.85 10.93
N CYS A 161 -14.35 -17.37 11.69
CA CYS A 161 -13.38 -18.20 12.43
C CYS A 161 -13.59 -18.21 13.95
N LYS A 162 -14.46 -17.35 14.50
CA LYS A 162 -14.66 -17.24 15.95
C LYS A 162 -15.04 -18.56 16.64
N HIS A 163 -15.67 -19.50 15.93
CA HIS A 163 -16.03 -20.82 16.44
C HIS A 163 -14.81 -21.68 16.80
N LEU A 164 -13.61 -21.34 16.31
CA LEU A 164 -12.36 -22.04 16.67
C LEU A 164 -11.92 -21.73 18.10
N LEU A 165 -12.37 -20.61 18.68
CA LEU A 165 -12.13 -20.25 20.09
C LEU A 165 -12.68 -21.32 21.05
N ASP A 166 -13.81 -21.92 20.73
CA ASP A 166 -14.48 -22.90 21.58
C ASP A 166 -13.82 -24.28 21.53
N ILE A 167 -13.09 -24.57 20.44
CA ILE A 167 -12.42 -25.85 20.21
C ILE A 167 -11.09 -25.92 20.98
N GLU A 168 -10.33 -24.83 21.02
CA GLU A 168 -9.08 -24.77 21.79
C GLU A 168 -9.35 -24.89 23.30
N ASN A 169 -10.39 -24.23 23.81
CA ASN A 169 -10.76 -24.34 25.23
C ASN A 169 -11.16 -25.78 25.61
N ARG A 170 -11.85 -26.53 24.74
CA ARG A 170 -12.20 -27.95 25.00
C ARG A 170 -11.01 -28.90 24.97
N SER A 171 -9.93 -28.53 24.29
CA SER A 171 -8.71 -29.35 24.20
C SER A 171 -7.90 -29.32 25.49
N VAL A 172 -8.04 -28.25 26.29
CA VAL A 172 -7.43 -28.13 27.62
C VAL A 172 -8.14 -29.02 28.66
N TYR A 173 -9.45 -29.25 28.52
CA TYR A 173 -10.24 -30.06 29.45
C TYR A 173 -10.29 -31.56 29.11
N LYS A 174 -9.53 -32.04 28.13
CA LYS A 174 -9.43 -33.48 27.80
C LYS A 174 -8.32 -34.24 28.55
N TYR A 175 -7.59 -33.55 29.43
CA TYR A 175 -6.51 -34.12 30.22
C TYR A 175 -6.70 -33.97 31.75
N PHE A 176 -7.95 -33.74 32.19
CA PHE A 176 -8.35 -33.81 33.60
C PHE A 176 -9.41 -34.90 33.79
#